data_AF-A0A645E145-F1
#
_entry.id   AF-A0A645E145-F1
#
_cell.length_a   1.000
_cell.length_b   1.000
_cell.length_c   1.000
_cell.angle_alpha   90.00
_cell.angle_beta   90.00
_cell.angle_gamma   90.00
#
_symmetry.space_group_name_H-M   'P 1'
#
loop_
_entity.id
_entity.type
_entity.pdbx_description
1 polymer ?
#
loop_
_entity_poly.entity_id
_entity_poly.type
_entity_poly.pdbx_seq_one_letter_code
_entity_poly.pdbx_strand_id
1 'polypeptide(L)' 'MLTEEGKQMGGLLLTRHNIIESFLKLISPKGDVLEQTEKIEHALTPETIKNLNYFLDFLNKNPDIANKYNKYLMDKDM' A
#
# COMPACT_ATOMS: atom_id res chain seq x y z
N MET A 1 5.60 28.84 6.59
CA MET A 1 4.81 28.11 5.57
C MET A 1 5.79 27.31 4.72
N LEU A 2 5.42 26.09 4.30
CA LEU A 2 6.26 25.31 3.38
C LEU A 2 6.35 26.02 2.02
N THR A 3 7.50 25.93 1.37
CA THR A 3 7.66 26.37 -0.03
C THR A 3 6.85 25.47 -0.94
N GLU A 4 6.66 25.89 -2.20
CA GLU A 4 5.89 25.10 -3.16
C GLU A 4 6.58 23.76 -3.46
N GLU A 5 7.91 23.75 -3.51
CA GLU A 5 8.71 22.53 -3.62
C GLU A 5 8.52 21.62 -2.40
N GLY A 6 8.45 22.20 -1.19
CA GLY A 6 8.19 21.46 0.04
C GLY A 6 6.82 20.79 0.06
N LYS A 7 5.78 21.43 -0.47
CA LYS A 7 4.45 20.83 -0.61
C LYS A 7 4.43 19.70 -1.62
N GLN A 8 5.07 19.88 -2.78
CA GLN A 8 5.15 18.85 -3.81
C GLN A 8 5.88 17.61 -3.30
N MET A 9 7.03 17.79 -2.64
CA MET A 9 7.77 16.70 -2.02
C MET A 9 6.94 16.00 -0.93
N GLY A 10 6.28 16.77 -0.05
CA GLY A 10 5.40 16.21 0.99
C GLY A 10 4.25 15.37 0.40
N GLY A 11 3.64 15.83 -0.68
CA GLY A 11 2.59 15.09 -1.39
C GLY A 11 3.08 13.76 -1.99
N LEU A 12 4.29 13.73 -2.55
CA LEU A 12 4.90 12.51 -3.09
C LEU A 12 5.20 11.49 -1.99
N LEU A 13 5.75 11.94 -0.86
CA LEU A 13 6.02 11.09 0.29
C LEU A 13 4.72 10.51 0.87
N LEU A 14 3.68 11.33 1.04
CA LEU A 14 2.38 10.89 1.53
C LEU A 14 1.72 9.88 0.57
N THR A 15 1.80 10.13 -0.74
CA THR A 15 1.25 9.21 -1.75
C THR A 15 1.93 7.85 -1.68
N ARG A 16 3.26 7.83 -1.56
CA ARG A 16 4.04 6.61 -1.41
C ARG A 16 3.66 5.83 -0.15
N HIS A 17 3.57 6.53 0.99
CA HIS A 17 3.15 5.95 2.26
C HIS A 17 1.79 5.25 2.13
N ASN A 18 0.79 5.95 1.60
CA ASN A 18 -0.57 5.44 1.47
C ASN A 18 -0.68 4.21 0.55
N ILE A 19 0.12 4.14 -0.52
CA ILE A 19 0.14 2.98 -1.42
C ILE A 19 0.66 1.74 -0.69
N ILE A 20 1.79 1.87 0.02
CA ILE A 20 2.39 0.76 0.76
C ILE A 20 1.46 0.34 1.91
N GLU A 21 0.93 1.30 2.64
CA GLU A 21 0.01 1.05 3.75
C GLU A 21 -1.25 0.29 3.28
N SER A 22 -1.84 0.71 2.16
CA SER A 22 -3.00 0.05 1.56
C SER A 22 -2.69 -1.38 1.14
N PHE A 23 -1.51 -1.60 0.56
CA PHE A 23 -1.04 -2.93 0.20
C PHE A 23 -0.84 -3.83 1.43
N LEU A 24 -0.20 -3.32 2.48
CA LEU A 24 0.04 -4.08 3.71
C LEU A 24 -1.28 -4.41 4.44
N LYS A 25 -2.24 -3.48 4.48
CA LYS A 25 -3.60 -3.74 5.02
C LYS A 25 -4.29 -4.89 4.28
N LEU A 26 -4.11 -4.97 2.97
CA LEU A 26 -4.70 -6.03 2.15
C LEU A 26 -4.08 -7.40 2.47
N ILE A 27 -2.75 -7.50 2.56
CA ILE A 27 -2.07 -8.80 2.69
C ILE A 27 -1.83 -9.24 4.14
N SER A 28 -1.87 -8.32 5.09
CA SER A 28 -1.63 -8.56 6.52
C SER A 28 -2.52 -7.65 7.39
N PRO A 29 -3.85 -7.86 7.38
CA PRO A 29 -4.79 -6.97 8.05
C PRO A 29 -4.65 -6.94 9.58
N LYS A 30 -3.97 -7.94 10.18
CA LYS A 30 -3.70 -8.03 11.62
C LYS A 30 -2.27 -7.60 11.99
N GLY A 31 -1.44 -7.24 11.02
CA GLY A 31 -0.05 -6.84 11.26
C GLY A 31 0.09 -5.40 11.76
N ASP A 32 1.28 -5.04 12.25
CA ASP A 32 1.64 -3.66 12.54
C ASP A 32 1.89 -2.89 11.25
N VAL A 33 0.80 -2.49 10.58
CA VAL A 33 0.82 -1.88 9.25
C VAL A 33 1.65 -0.59 9.24
N LEU A 34 1.51 0.26 10.26
CA LEU A 34 2.18 1.55 10.29
C LEU A 34 3.70 1.37 10.37
N GLU A 35 4.17 0.57 11.33
CA GLU A 35 5.59 0.33 11.53
C GLU A 35 6.22 -0.36 10.31
N GLN A 36 5.52 -1.31 9.70
CA GLN A 36 5.99 -1.98 8.48
C GLN A 36 6.01 -1.03 7.27
N THR A 37 5.03 -0.14 7.15
CA THR A 37 4.99 0.87 6.07
C THR A 37 6.25 1.73 6.14
N GLU A 38 6.55 2.28 7.32
CA GLU A 38 7.73 3.13 7.54
C GLU A 38 9.06 2.39 7.25
N LYS A 39 9.15 1.11 7.63
CA LYS A 39 10.34 0.29 7.36
C LYS A 39 10.56 0.01 5.87
N ILE A 40 9.47 -0.23 5.13
CA ILE A 40 9.54 -0.67 3.72
C ILE A 40 9.55 0.52 2.76
N GLU A 41 8.99 1.67 3.14
CA GLU A 41 8.89 2.84 2.29
C GLU A 41 10.21 3.50 1.93
N HIS A 42 11.36 3.05 2.43
CA HIS A 42 12.66 3.52 1.92
C HIS A 42 13.37 2.48 1.06
N ALA A 43 12.93 1.21 1.11
CA ALA A 43 13.53 0.11 0.37
C ALA A 43 13.04 0.00 -1.09
N LEU A 44 11.83 0.49 -1.39
CA LEU A 44 11.21 0.31 -2.70
C LEU A 44 11.60 1.39 -3.71
N THR A 45 11.77 1.03 -4.98
CA THR A 45 11.98 2.03 -6.03
C THR A 45 10.66 2.74 -6.35
N PRO A 46 10.68 3.99 -6.89
CA PRO A 46 9.47 4.65 -7.36
C PRO A 46 8.67 3.82 -8.39
N GLU A 47 9.36 3.05 -9.23
CA GLU A 47 8.74 2.13 -10.18
C GLU A 47 7.97 1.00 -9.48
N THR A 48 8.55 0.39 -8.44
CA THR A 48 7.86 -0.64 -7.66
C THR A 48 6.62 -0.08 -6.98
N ILE A 49 6.70 1.12 -6.40
CA ILE A 49 5.53 1.80 -5.79
C ILE A 49 4.44 2.05 -6.83
N LYS A 50 4.81 2.51 -8.02
CA LYS A 50 3.86 2.73 -9.12
C LYS A 50 3.15 1.43 -9.53
N ASN A 51 3.88 0.33 -9.65
CA ASN A 51 3.31 -0.97 -10.00
C ASN A 51 2.44 -1.55 -8.87
N LEU A 52 2.80 -1.33 -7.60
CA LEU A 52 1.94 -1.65 -6.46
C LEU A 52 0.62 -0.88 -6.53
N ASN A 53 0.66 0.41 -6.89
CA ASN A 53 -0.55 1.20 -7.05
C ASN A 53 -1.45 0.65 -8.17
N TYR A 54 -0.87 0.22 -9.30
CA TYR A 54 -1.63 -0.44 -10.37
C TYR A 54 -2.24 -1.77 -9.92
N PHE A 55 -1.54 -2.53 -9.09
CA PHE A 55 -2.07 -3.76 -8.53
C PHE A 55 -3.26 -3.50 -7.60
N LEU A 56 -3.17 -2.49 -6.72
CA LEU A 56 -4.27 -2.07 -5.86
C LEU A 56 -5.48 -1.58 -6.67
N ASP A 57 -5.24 -0.76 -7.70
CA ASP A 57 -6.30 -0.29 -8.60
C ASP A 57 -6.99 -1.46 -9.34
N PHE A 58 -6.20 -2.44 -9.81
CA PHE A 58 -6.75 -3.66 -10.40
C PHE A 58 -7.66 -4.41 -9.43
N LEU A 59 -7.23 -4.61 -8.18
CA LEU A 59 -8.04 -5.30 -7.18
C LEU A 59 -9.30 -4.52 -6.80
N ASN A 60 -9.22 -3.19 -6.69
CA ASN A 60 -10.39 -2.35 -6.44
C ASN A 60 -11.42 -2.43 -7.58
N LYS A 61 -10.95 -2.57 -8.83
CA LYS A 61 -11.80 -2.77 -10.01
C LYS A 61 -12.33 -4.20 -10.14
N ASN A 62 -11.74 -5.16 -9.43
CA ASN A 62 -12.11 -6.58 -9.46
C ASN A 62 -12.35 -7.12 -8.04
N PRO A 63 -13.42 -6.67 -7.36
CA PRO A 63 -13.67 -6.99 -5.95
C PRO A 63 -13.87 -8.49 -5.70
N ASP A 64 -14.31 -9.26 -6.70
CA ASP A 64 -14.41 -10.72 -6.58
C ASP A 64 -13.04 -11.38 -6.39
N ILE A 65 -11.99 -10.86 -7.04
CA ILE A 65 -10.61 -11.34 -6.90
C ILE A 65 -10.07 -10.96 -5.52
N ALA A 66 -10.28 -9.71 -5.09
CA ALA A 66 -9.90 -9.27 -3.75
C ALA A 66 -10.56 -10.12 -2.66
N ASN A 67 -11.85 -10.40 -2.80
CA ASN A 67 -12.60 -11.25 -1.86
C ASN A 67 -12.12 -12.70 -1.87
N LYS A 68 -11.80 -13.27 -3.04
CA LYS A 68 -11.20 -14.62 -3.14
C LYS A 68 -9.88 -14.68 -2.39
N TYR A 69 -9.03 -13.66 -2.53
CA TYR A 69 -7.76 -13.59 -1.82
C TYR A 69 -7.95 -13.44 -0.30
N ASN A 70 -8.85 -12.56 0.15
CA ASN A 70 -9.17 -12.40 1.56
C ASN A 70 -9.68 -13.71 2.18
N LYS A 71 -10.55 -14.44 1.47
CA LYS A 71 -11.02 -15.75 1.92
C LYS A 71 -9.87 -16.75 2.03
N TYR A 72 -8.97 -16.78 1.04
CA TYR A 72 -7.79 -17.64 1.09
C TYR A 72 -6.91 -17.36 2.33
N LEU A 73 -6.73 -16.09 2.71
CA LEU A 73 -6.02 -15.73 3.94
C LEU A 73 -6.75 -16.21 5.20
N MET A 74 -8.07 -16.00 5.27
CA MET A 74 -8.88 -16.47 6.41
C MET A 74 -8.82 -17.98 6.59
N ASP A 75 -8.86 -18.74 5.50
CA ASP A 75 -8.79 -20.21 5.53
C ASP A 75 -7.40 -20.72 5.97
N LYS A 76 -6.34 -19.90 5.86
CA LYS A 76 -4.98 -20.23 6.31
C LYS A 76 -4.70 -19.84 7.77
N ASP A 77 -5.45 -18.89 8.30
CA ASP A 77 -5.39 -18.43 9.68
C ASP A 77 -6.24 -19.30 10.65
N MET A 78 -7.03 -20.23 10.12
CA MET A 78 -7.78 -21.26 10.88
C MET A 78 -6.94 -22.52 11.10
#